data_AF-A0A6L6JER8-F1
#
_entry.id   AF-A0A6L6JER8-F1
#
_cell.length_a   1.000
_cell.length_b   1.000
_cell.length_c   1.000
_cell.angle_alpha   90.00
_cell.angle_beta   90.00
_cell.angle_gamma   90.00
#
_symmetry.space_group_name_H-M   'P 1'
#
loop_
_entity.id
_entity.type
_entity.pdbx_description
1 polymer ?
#
loop_
_entity_poly.entity_id
_entity_poly.type
_entity_poly.pdbx_seq_one_letter_code
_entity_poly.pdbx_strand_id
1 'polypeptide(L)'
;MTAETSAAENPQRISMFKVLNPFHVWALGVGIVLVGEFMGWNFSVAKGGAYGALIACWVIGLLYSCVAMIDSEVTSTVAAAGGQYTQAKHIIGPLMAFNVGLFLVMAYTMLEAADALIVGDLMSAVAAATGYEGLSPQPFVVLTIAFLAWLNYRGVFMTLTVNFVITLFAFLAIIALFIGADPLNPGNILRHSDLLTELPYGWIGVVASLQFGMWYYLGIEGTCQAAEEVRSAGRSIPLGTIGGILTLLVAASLTWYVATGLMPWQYLGQAATPLYDAASIIGNPSLQVVLFIGTMFAAIASANGCINDAARAWFSMGRDRYMPTWFGAIHPHYRTPFRAIIFLIPIAVSFAFTGLLDQVITFSILSGLLGYTFMSINMMRFRKMWPLDVIKRGYIHPFHPIPALVLLGLCAAVYFATFLGYGASLLSIMAFYIVASAWFVMRRYQFVKRGDQFTMPWPRPRGY
;
A
#
# COMPACT_ATOMS: atom_id res chain seq x y z
N MET A 1 -11.57 -44.25 42.83
CA MET A 1 -12.23 -43.89 41.56
C MET A 1 -12.11 -42.38 41.39
N THR A 2 -10.97 -41.94 40.88
CA THR A 2 -10.64 -40.55 40.59
C THR A 2 -10.72 -40.40 39.07
N ALA A 3 -11.72 -39.67 38.58
CA ALA A 3 -11.89 -39.41 37.17
C ALA A 3 -10.95 -38.27 36.75
N GLU A 4 -9.92 -38.62 35.99
CA GLU A 4 -9.08 -37.69 35.25
C GLU A 4 -9.92 -37.02 34.15
N THR A 5 -10.17 -35.73 34.28
CA THR A 5 -10.67 -34.89 33.18
C THR A 5 -9.56 -34.70 32.16
N SER A 6 -9.68 -35.36 31.00
CA SER A 6 -8.80 -35.19 29.85
C SER A 6 -8.79 -33.73 29.39
N ALA A 7 -7.62 -33.10 29.44
CA ALA A 7 -7.37 -31.85 28.75
C ALA A 7 -7.58 -32.05 27.25
N ALA A 8 -8.61 -31.42 26.68
CA ALA A 8 -8.78 -31.37 25.24
C ALA A 8 -7.60 -30.60 24.63
N GLU A 9 -6.74 -31.29 23.90
CA GLU A 9 -5.68 -30.70 23.09
C GLU A 9 -6.30 -29.70 22.10
N ASN A 10 -6.07 -28.41 22.34
CA ASN A 10 -6.32 -27.38 21.35
C ASN A 10 -5.45 -27.72 20.12
N PRO A 11 -6.02 -27.87 18.90
CA PRO A 11 -5.21 -28.13 17.72
C PRO A 11 -4.23 -26.96 17.59
N GLN A 12 -2.92 -27.27 17.68
CA GLN A 12 -1.85 -26.29 17.57
C GLN A 12 -2.06 -25.49 16.29
N ARG A 13 -2.58 -24.27 16.41
CA ARG A 13 -2.60 -23.32 15.30
C ARG A 13 -1.14 -23.07 14.96
N ILE A 14 -0.70 -23.56 13.80
CA ILE A 14 0.64 -23.32 13.27
C ILE A 14 0.84 -21.80 13.26
N SER A 15 1.67 -21.29 14.17
CA SER A 15 1.99 -19.87 14.30
C SER A 15 3.25 -19.56 13.49
N MET A 16 3.27 -18.39 12.85
CA MET A 16 4.44 -17.92 12.11
C MET A 16 5.63 -17.67 13.05
N PHE A 17 6.86 -17.85 12.56
CA PHE A 17 8.05 -17.54 13.35
C PHE A 17 8.16 -16.03 13.60
N LYS A 18 8.37 -15.65 14.86
CA LYS A 18 8.56 -14.25 15.27
C LYS A 18 10.00 -13.80 15.04
N VAL A 19 10.28 -13.27 13.85
CA VAL A 19 11.64 -12.90 13.42
C VAL A 19 11.80 -11.40 13.14
N LEU A 20 10.71 -10.65 12.99
CA LEU A 20 10.76 -9.24 12.58
C LEU A 20 11.05 -8.30 13.75
N ASN A 21 12.01 -7.41 13.50
CA ASN A 21 12.43 -6.30 14.36
C ASN A 21 11.88 -4.98 13.77
N PRO A 22 11.92 -3.84 14.49
CA PRO A 22 11.41 -2.57 13.98
C PRO A 22 11.97 -2.18 12.60
N PHE A 23 13.25 -2.43 12.35
CA PHE A 23 13.90 -2.16 11.06
C PHE A 23 13.36 -3.02 9.92
N HIS A 24 13.02 -4.29 10.18
CA HIS A 24 12.40 -5.14 9.16
C HIS A 24 10.98 -4.67 8.84
N VAL A 25 10.23 -4.22 9.85
CA VAL A 25 8.89 -3.65 9.63
C VAL A 25 8.98 -2.37 8.82
N TRP A 26 9.92 -1.48 9.15
CA TRP A 26 10.21 -0.28 8.35
C TRP A 26 10.53 -0.63 6.89
N ALA A 27 11.43 -1.59 6.67
CA ALA A 27 11.85 -2.02 5.34
C ALA A 27 10.69 -2.61 4.52
N LEU A 28 9.81 -3.40 5.15
CA LEU A 28 8.63 -3.95 4.50
C LEU A 28 7.65 -2.84 4.11
N GLY A 29 7.38 -1.89 5.01
CA GLY A 29 6.48 -0.77 4.74
C GLY A 29 7.02 0.16 3.64
N VAL A 30 8.26 0.63 3.80
CA VAL A 30 8.89 1.51 2.81
C VAL A 30 9.05 0.78 1.47
N GLY A 31 9.49 -0.49 1.47
CA GLY A 31 9.68 -1.25 0.23
C GLY A 31 8.43 -1.42 -0.61
N ILE A 32 7.26 -1.56 0.03
CA ILE A 32 5.97 -1.58 -0.67
C ILE A 32 5.64 -0.21 -1.29
N VAL A 33 5.93 0.87 -0.58
CA VAL A 33 5.43 2.18 -1.01
C VAL A 33 6.40 2.91 -1.93
N LEU A 34 7.70 2.61 -1.86
CA LEU A 34 8.77 3.39 -2.47
C LEU A 34 8.63 3.53 -3.99
N VAL A 35 8.02 2.57 -4.67
CA VAL A 35 7.71 2.67 -6.11
C VAL A 35 6.84 3.88 -6.45
N GLY A 36 5.97 4.29 -5.53
CA GLY A 36 5.13 5.49 -5.66
C GLY A 36 5.91 6.80 -5.64
N GLU A 37 7.17 6.77 -5.20
CA GLU A 37 8.11 7.88 -5.33
C GLU A 37 8.75 7.93 -6.73
N PHE A 38 8.89 6.77 -7.39
CA PHE A 38 9.45 6.71 -8.73
C PHE A 38 8.45 7.03 -9.83
N MET A 39 7.17 6.73 -9.63
CA MET A 39 6.13 6.88 -10.65
C MET A 39 4.73 6.96 -10.04
N GLY A 40 3.74 7.39 -10.81
CA GLY A 40 2.32 7.41 -10.45
C GLY A 40 1.90 8.68 -9.70
N TRP A 41 2.81 9.24 -8.91
CA TRP A 41 2.64 10.57 -8.33
C TRP A 41 2.59 11.67 -9.38
N ASN A 42 3.23 11.47 -10.54
CA ASN A 42 3.30 12.46 -11.61
C ASN A 42 1.92 12.73 -12.23
N PHE A 43 0.96 11.79 -12.13
CA PHE A 43 -0.44 12.07 -12.47
C PHE A 43 -1.06 13.14 -11.56
N SER A 44 -0.57 13.32 -10.33
CA SER A 44 -0.93 14.45 -9.47
C SER A 44 -0.50 15.78 -10.08
N VAL A 45 0.70 15.82 -10.67
CA VAL A 45 1.23 17.00 -11.39
C VAL A 45 0.37 17.32 -12.62
N ALA A 46 -0.09 16.30 -13.35
CA ALA A 46 -0.97 16.48 -14.49
C ALA A 46 -2.29 17.20 -14.13
N LYS A 47 -2.80 16.97 -12.91
CA LYS A 47 -4.10 17.50 -12.44
C LYS A 47 -4.02 18.87 -11.77
N GLY A 48 -2.90 19.23 -11.15
CA GLY A 48 -2.79 20.47 -10.36
C GLY A 48 -1.54 21.29 -10.60
N GLY A 49 -0.71 20.90 -11.59
CA GLY A 49 0.61 21.48 -11.80
C GLY A 49 1.58 21.17 -10.68
N ALA A 50 2.76 21.80 -10.71
CA ALA A 50 3.82 21.54 -9.73
C ALA A 50 3.38 21.89 -8.30
N TYR A 51 2.89 23.11 -8.05
CA TYR A 51 2.45 23.54 -6.71
C TYR A 51 1.24 22.76 -6.20
N GLY A 52 0.26 22.45 -7.06
CA GLY A 52 -0.89 21.64 -6.66
C GLY A 52 -0.49 20.23 -6.24
N ALA A 53 0.46 19.62 -6.95
CA ALA A 53 1.02 18.33 -6.57
C ALA A 53 1.80 18.38 -5.25
N LEU A 54 2.54 19.47 -4.95
CA LEU A 54 3.23 19.62 -3.66
C LEU A 54 2.25 19.71 -2.50
N ILE A 55 1.20 20.54 -2.65
CA ILE A 55 0.16 20.65 -1.62
C ILE A 55 -0.51 19.29 -1.43
N ALA A 56 -0.84 18.59 -2.53
CA ALA A 56 -1.41 17.26 -2.46
C ALA A 56 -0.47 16.26 -1.77
N CYS A 57 0.83 16.28 -2.07
CA CYS A 57 1.85 15.46 -1.41
C CYS A 57 1.77 15.61 0.12
N TRP A 58 1.79 16.83 0.64
CA TRP A 58 1.76 17.05 2.10
C TRP A 58 0.40 16.81 2.75
N VAL A 59 -0.70 17.18 2.08
CA VAL A 59 -2.07 16.94 2.57
C VAL A 59 -2.35 15.44 2.66
N ILE A 60 -1.95 14.67 1.66
CA ILE A 60 -2.06 13.22 1.69
C ILE A 60 -1.05 12.60 2.67
N GLY A 61 0.16 13.16 2.79
CA GLY A 61 1.11 12.76 3.81
C GLY A 61 0.53 12.88 5.23
N LEU A 62 -0.29 13.91 5.49
CA LEU A 62 -1.07 14.04 6.72
C LEU A 62 -2.16 12.95 6.84
N LEU A 63 -2.86 12.62 5.76
CA LEU A 63 -3.83 11.51 5.71
C LEU A 63 -3.15 10.20 6.15
N TYR A 64 -2.02 9.85 5.54
CA TYR A 64 -1.32 8.61 5.85
C TYR A 64 -0.58 8.63 7.20
N SER A 65 -0.21 9.81 7.69
CA SER A 65 0.24 9.95 9.09
C SER A 65 -0.89 9.57 10.05
N CYS A 66 -2.14 9.97 9.77
CA CYS A 66 -3.30 9.57 10.55
C CYS A 66 -3.57 8.06 10.46
N VAL A 67 -3.47 7.48 9.26
CA VAL A 67 -3.56 6.03 9.04
C VAL A 67 -2.50 5.31 9.88
N ALA A 68 -1.22 5.66 9.71
CA ALA A 68 -0.11 5.03 10.42
C ALA A 68 -0.25 5.10 11.96
N MET A 69 -0.69 6.24 12.49
CA MET A 69 -0.96 6.39 13.93
C MET A 69 -2.07 5.46 14.43
N ILE A 70 -3.20 5.43 13.72
CA ILE A 70 -4.35 4.61 14.11
C ILE A 70 -4.01 3.12 13.97
N ASP A 71 -3.41 2.71 12.86
CA ASP A 71 -3.04 1.30 12.62
C ASP A 71 -1.98 0.82 13.60
N SER A 72 -1.01 1.67 13.91
CA SER A 72 0.02 1.35 14.91
C SER A 72 -0.61 1.09 16.28
N GLU A 73 -1.60 1.89 16.68
CA GLU A 73 -2.25 1.68 17.97
C GLU A 73 -3.06 0.38 17.98
N VAL A 74 -3.95 0.18 17.00
CA VAL A 74 -4.83 -1.00 17.00
C VAL A 74 -4.00 -2.27 16.79
N THR A 75 -3.07 -2.31 15.83
CA THR A 75 -2.26 -3.50 15.56
C THR A 75 -1.25 -3.79 16.68
N SER A 76 -0.74 -2.77 17.39
CA SER A 76 0.09 -3.01 18.58
C SER A 76 -0.67 -3.69 19.72
N THR A 77 -2.01 -3.55 19.75
CA THR A 77 -2.89 -4.25 20.70
C THR A 77 -3.35 -5.61 20.19
N VAL A 78 -3.51 -5.73 18.87
CA VAL A 78 -4.02 -6.88 18.13
C VAL A 78 -2.92 -7.40 17.22
N ALA A 79 -2.01 -8.20 17.79
CA ALA A 79 -0.97 -8.87 17.02
C ALA A 79 -1.54 -10.14 16.36
N ALA A 80 -2.42 -9.97 15.38
CA ALA A 80 -3.04 -11.06 14.63
C ALA A 80 -2.89 -10.84 13.11
N ALA A 81 -2.78 -11.92 12.34
CA ALA A 81 -2.63 -11.87 10.90
C ALA A 81 -3.89 -11.33 10.24
N GLY A 82 -3.71 -10.63 9.12
CA GLY A 82 -4.77 -9.99 8.37
C GLY A 82 -5.03 -8.53 8.76
N GLY A 83 -4.19 -7.93 9.62
CA GLY A 83 -4.14 -6.48 9.87
C GLY A 83 -5.53 -5.85 10.02
N GLN A 84 -5.88 -4.91 9.14
CA GLN A 84 -7.13 -4.16 9.19
C GLN A 84 -8.39 -5.04 9.11
N TYR A 85 -8.37 -6.15 8.36
CA TYR A 85 -9.49 -7.12 8.33
C TYR A 85 -9.78 -7.67 9.72
N THR A 86 -8.73 -8.06 10.45
CA THR A 86 -8.87 -8.62 11.80
C THR A 86 -9.33 -7.57 12.79
N GLN A 87 -8.87 -6.32 12.64
CA GLN A 87 -9.40 -5.20 13.43
C GLN A 87 -10.92 -5.04 13.22
N ALA A 88 -11.38 -4.99 11.98
CA ALA A 88 -12.79 -4.83 11.65
C ALA A 88 -13.65 -6.02 12.13
N LYS A 89 -13.10 -7.24 12.09
CA LYS A 89 -13.73 -8.46 12.62
C LYS A 89 -14.05 -8.35 14.12
N HIS A 90 -13.13 -7.80 14.91
CA HIS A 90 -13.28 -7.72 16.36
C HIS A 90 -14.05 -6.47 16.84
N ILE A 91 -14.07 -5.40 16.04
CA ILE A 91 -14.62 -4.11 16.48
C ILE A 91 -15.99 -3.80 15.86
N ILE A 92 -16.22 -4.13 14.59
CA ILE A 92 -17.45 -3.70 13.87
C ILE A 92 -18.37 -4.89 13.59
N GLY A 93 -17.84 -5.98 13.04
CA GLY A 93 -18.60 -7.18 12.77
C GLY A 93 -18.39 -7.77 11.37
N PRO A 94 -19.14 -8.82 11.01
CA PRO A 94 -18.79 -9.66 9.86
C PRO A 94 -18.81 -8.95 8.51
N LEU A 95 -19.87 -8.20 8.20
CA LEU A 95 -19.99 -7.55 6.89
C LEU A 95 -18.83 -6.57 6.65
N MET A 96 -18.48 -5.79 7.68
CA MET A 96 -17.37 -4.86 7.57
C MET A 96 -16.02 -5.54 7.54
N ALA A 97 -15.84 -6.65 8.27
CA ALA A 97 -14.65 -7.47 8.14
C ALA A 97 -14.47 -7.95 6.70
N PHE A 98 -15.53 -8.52 6.08
CA PHE A 98 -15.49 -8.95 4.68
C PHE A 98 -15.06 -7.81 3.74
N ASN A 99 -15.71 -6.64 3.87
CA ASN A 99 -15.43 -5.50 3.02
C ASN A 99 -14.01 -4.96 3.19
N VAL A 100 -13.54 -4.75 4.42
CA VAL A 100 -12.16 -4.29 4.67
C VAL A 100 -11.14 -5.29 4.14
N GLY A 101 -11.37 -6.60 4.31
CA GLY A 101 -10.50 -7.63 3.73
C GLY A 101 -10.49 -7.59 2.20
N LEU A 102 -11.66 -7.43 1.57
CA LEU A 102 -11.79 -7.32 0.11
C LEU A 102 -11.13 -6.04 -0.43
N PHE A 103 -11.33 -4.90 0.23
CA PHE A 103 -10.67 -3.63 -0.11
C PHE A 103 -9.16 -3.78 -0.10
N LEU A 104 -8.61 -4.40 0.94
CA LEU A 104 -7.18 -4.59 1.11
C LEU A 104 -6.60 -5.50 0.01
N VAL A 105 -7.26 -6.63 -0.28
CA VAL A 105 -6.80 -7.56 -1.33
C VAL A 105 -6.84 -6.91 -2.69
N MET A 106 -7.91 -6.21 -3.03
CA MET A 106 -8.01 -5.55 -4.32
C MET A 106 -7.03 -4.37 -4.42
N ALA A 107 -6.82 -3.60 -3.34
CA ALA A 107 -5.82 -2.52 -3.32
C ALA A 107 -4.43 -3.06 -3.68
N TYR A 108 -3.96 -4.11 -3.01
CA TYR A 108 -2.66 -4.71 -3.26
C TYR A 108 -2.56 -5.43 -4.60
N THR A 109 -3.62 -6.12 -5.04
CA THR A 109 -3.62 -6.79 -6.36
C THR A 109 -3.50 -5.76 -7.49
N MET A 110 -4.14 -4.60 -7.34
CA MET A 110 -4.00 -3.51 -8.31
C MET A 110 -2.64 -2.81 -8.20
N LEU A 111 -2.05 -2.74 -6.99
CA LEU A 111 -0.71 -2.19 -6.79
C LEU A 111 0.34 -3.04 -7.50
N GLU A 112 0.26 -4.37 -7.35
CA GLU A 112 1.10 -5.32 -8.11
C GLU A 112 0.93 -5.16 -9.63
N ALA A 113 -0.31 -5.07 -10.12
CA ALA A 113 -0.57 -4.87 -11.54
C ALA A 113 0.02 -3.54 -12.05
N ALA A 114 -0.07 -2.47 -11.25
CA ALA A 114 0.55 -1.19 -11.54
C ALA A 114 2.08 -1.31 -11.60
N ASP A 115 2.70 -1.95 -10.62
CA ASP A 115 4.16 -2.15 -10.61
C ASP A 115 4.65 -2.92 -11.83
N ALA A 116 3.92 -3.95 -12.26
CA ALA A 116 4.24 -4.69 -13.46
C ALA A 116 4.15 -3.82 -14.72
N LEU A 117 3.17 -2.91 -14.80
CA LEU A 117 3.07 -1.90 -15.86
C LEU A 117 4.27 -0.94 -15.83
N ILE A 118 4.69 -0.47 -14.66
CA ILE A 118 5.87 0.39 -14.48
C ILE A 118 7.12 -0.32 -15.04
N VAL A 119 7.29 -1.61 -14.77
CA VAL A 119 8.38 -2.41 -15.35
C VAL A 119 8.31 -2.41 -16.88
N GLY A 120 7.13 -2.64 -17.44
CA GLY A 120 6.93 -2.66 -18.89
C GLY A 120 7.26 -1.31 -19.55
N ASP A 121 6.73 -0.22 -18.98
CA ASP A 121 6.94 1.14 -19.47
C ASP A 121 8.42 1.54 -19.40
N LEU A 122 9.09 1.19 -18.30
CA LEU A 122 10.53 1.42 -18.14
C LEU A 122 11.37 0.65 -19.16
N MET A 123 11.02 -0.61 -19.43
CA MET A 123 11.71 -1.40 -20.46
C MET A 123 11.50 -0.80 -21.86
N SER A 124 10.29 -0.32 -22.16
CA SER A 124 9.99 0.37 -23.42
C SER A 124 10.78 1.69 -23.54
N ALA A 125 10.88 2.48 -22.47
CA ALA A 125 11.61 3.75 -22.46
C ALA A 125 13.12 3.54 -22.71
N VAL A 126 13.73 2.56 -22.04
CA VAL A 126 15.16 2.24 -22.24
C VAL A 126 15.42 1.65 -23.63
N ALA A 127 14.50 0.81 -24.14
CA ALA A 127 14.60 0.28 -25.49
C ALA A 127 14.58 1.42 -26.53
N ALA A 128 13.67 2.38 -26.40
CA ALA A 128 13.62 3.56 -27.26
C ALA A 128 14.93 4.38 -27.17
N ALA A 129 15.45 4.62 -25.96
CA ALA A 129 16.70 5.35 -25.76
C ALA A 129 17.94 4.65 -26.35
N THR A 130 17.88 3.32 -26.56
CA THR A 130 18.96 2.52 -27.13
C THR A 130 18.75 2.17 -28.62
N GLY A 131 17.74 2.76 -29.27
CA GLY A 131 17.48 2.61 -30.70
C GLY A 131 16.53 1.47 -31.09
N TYR A 132 15.90 0.81 -30.13
CA TYR A 132 14.86 -0.22 -30.33
C TYR A 132 13.46 0.37 -30.13
N GLU A 133 13.06 1.28 -31.01
CA GLU A 133 11.71 1.88 -30.98
C GLU A 133 10.61 0.84 -31.25
N GLY A 134 9.47 0.96 -30.57
CA GLY A 134 8.29 0.12 -30.79
C GLY A 134 8.28 -1.22 -30.04
N LEU A 135 9.20 -1.44 -29.10
CA LEU A 135 9.15 -2.60 -28.21
C LEU A 135 7.88 -2.55 -27.35
N SER A 136 7.00 -3.56 -27.47
CA SER A 136 5.79 -3.62 -26.66
C SER A 136 6.13 -3.84 -25.18
N PRO A 137 5.52 -3.10 -24.24
CA PRO A 137 5.72 -3.31 -22.81
C PRO A 137 5.05 -4.61 -22.31
N GLN A 138 4.01 -5.09 -22.99
CA GLN A 138 3.13 -6.18 -22.53
C GLN A 138 3.85 -7.50 -22.17
N PRO A 139 4.85 -8.00 -22.95
CA PRO A 139 5.55 -9.21 -22.58
C PRO A 139 6.30 -9.07 -21.24
N PHE A 140 6.90 -7.92 -20.98
CA PHE A 140 7.63 -7.65 -19.73
C PHE A 140 6.68 -7.57 -18.53
N VAL A 141 5.49 -7.01 -18.72
CA VAL A 141 4.42 -6.98 -17.72
C VAL A 141 4.02 -8.40 -17.32
N VAL A 142 3.70 -9.25 -18.31
CA VAL A 142 3.27 -10.64 -18.07
C VAL A 142 4.39 -11.47 -17.44
N LEU A 143 5.63 -11.30 -17.93
CA LEU A 143 6.79 -12.00 -17.38
C LEU A 143 7.06 -11.58 -15.93
N THR A 144 6.92 -10.29 -15.61
CA THR A 144 7.08 -9.78 -14.24
C THR A 144 6.05 -10.41 -13.30
N ILE A 145 4.76 -10.37 -13.67
CA ILE A 145 3.69 -10.97 -12.86
C ILE A 145 3.93 -12.48 -12.70
N ALA A 146 4.22 -13.20 -13.78
CA ALA A 146 4.47 -14.64 -13.75
C ALA A 146 5.69 -15.01 -12.89
N PHE A 147 6.76 -14.22 -12.97
CA PHE A 147 7.97 -14.42 -12.16
C PHE A 147 7.69 -14.19 -10.67
N LEU A 148 7.03 -13.09 -10.33
CA LEU A 148 6.69 -12.75 -8.94
C LEU A 148 5.71 -13.75 -8.33
N ALA A 149 4.73 -14.19 -9.12
CA ALA A 149 3.82 -15.27 -8.78
C ALA A 149 4.56 -16.57 -8.46
N TRP A 150 5.49 -16.97 -9.32
CA TRP A 150 6.30 -18.16 -9.12
C TRP A 150 7.17 -18.06 -7.86
N LEU A 151 7.79 -16.90 -7.65
CA LEU A 151 8.63 -16.61 -6.49
C LEU A 151 7.82 -16.73 -5.18
N ASN A 152 6.64 -16.10 -5.15
CA ASN A 152 5.72 -16.16 -4.01
C ASN A 152 5.11 -17.56 -3.81
N TYR A 153 4.81 -18.29 -4.88
CA TYR A 153 4.31 -19.66 -4.81
C TYR A 153 5.32 -20.58 -4.13
N ARG A 154 6.59 -20.53 -4.56
CA ARG A 154 7.67 -21.33 -3.96
C ARG A 154 7.99 -20.94 -2.52
N GLY A 155 7.39 -19.86 -2.00
CA GLY A 155 7.77 -19.35 -0.70
C GLY A 155 9.24 -19.05 -0.62
N VAL A 156 9.85 -18.69 -1.77
CA VAL A 156 11.12 -17.98 -1.77
C VAL A 156 10.75 -16.63 -1.21
N PHE A 157 10.61 -16.55 0.11
CA PHE A 157 10.84 -15.31 0.79
C PHE A 157 12.22 -14.89 0.30
N MET A 158 12.26 -13.93 -0.64
CA MET A 158 13.45 -13.09 -0.75
C MET A 158 13.73 -12.71 0.70
N THR A 159 14.84 -13.21 1.23
CA THR A 159 15.16 -13.12 2.65
C THR A 159 14.88 -11.68 3.05
N LEU A 160 14.33 -11.42 4.24
CA LEU A 160 14.05 -10.03 4.68
C LEU A 160 15.21 -9.07 4.39
N THR A 161 16.44 -9.60 4.46
CA THR A 161 17.69 -8.99 4.03
C THR A 161 17.73 -8.55 2.55
N VAL A 162 17.28 -9.37 1.60
CA VAL A 162 17.25 -9.04 0.16
C VAL A 162 16.25 -7.93 -0.12
N ASN A 163 15.00 -8.04 0.38
CA ASN A 163 14.01 -6.97 0.22
C ASN A 163 14.49 -5.65 0.86
N PHE A 164 15.15 -5.73 2.01
CA PHE A 164 15.78 -4.57 2.64
C PHE A 164 16.88 -3.97 1.76
N VAL A 165 17.78 -4.77 1.20
CA VAL A 165 18.87 -4.28 0.32
C VAL A 165 18.29 -3.61 -0.93
N ILE A 166 17.28 -4.21 -1.54
CA ILE A 166 16.58 -3.67 -2.72
C ILE A 166 15.92 -2.33 -2.38
N THR A 167 15.19 -2.26 -1.26
CA THR A 167 14.54 -1.04 -0.78
C THR A 167 15.55 0.06 -0.46
N LEU A 168 16.65 -0.30 0.24
CA LEU A 168 17.71 0.63 0.59
C LEU A 168 18.39 1.18 -0.68
N PHE A 169 18.67 0.32 -1.66
CA PHE A 169 19.23 0.75 -2.94
C PHE A 169 18.31 1.75 -3.65
N ALA A 170 17.02 1.44 -3.76
CA ALA A 170 16.06 2.33 -4.40
C ALA A 170 15.95 3.68 -3.65
N PHE A 171 15.96 3.68 -2.32
CA PHE A 171 15.96 4.94 -1.56
C PHE A 171 17.24 5.74 -1.76
N LEU A 172 18.40 5.07 -1.79
CA LEU A 172 19.69 5.69 -2.12
C LEU A 172 19.73 6.23 -3.55
N ALA A 173 19.00 5.62 -4.50
CA ALA A 173 18.90 6.14 -5.87
C ALA A 173 18.17 7.50 -5.92
N ILE A 174 17.13 7.70 -5.10
CA ILE A 174 16.47 9.01 -4.94
C ILE A 174 17.44 10.04 -4.33
N ILE A 175 18.22 9.65 -3.33
CA ILE A 175 19.25 10.53 -2.74
C ILE A 175 20.33 10.87 -3.77
N ALA A 176 20.79 9.89 -4.54
CA ALA A 176 21.76 10.09 -5.60
C ALA A 176 21.23 11.03 -6.69
N LEU A 177 19.94 10.94 -7.03
CA LEU A 177 19.29 11.88 -7.92
C LEU A 177 19.30 13.31 -7.36
N PHE A 178 18.94 13.47 -6.09
CA PHE A 178 18.95 14.77 -5.42
C PHE A 178 20.35 15.40 -5.36
N ILE A 179 21.37 14.62 -5.02
CA ILE A 179 22.77 15.09 -5.03
C ILE A 179 23.23 15.39 -6.46
N GLY A 180 22.89 14.53 -7.43
CA GLY A 180 23.26 14.70 -8.83
C GLY A 180 22.62 15.91 -9.51
N ALA A 181 21.48 16.38 -9.00
CA ALA A 181 20.85 17.63 -9.44
C ALA A 181 21.55 18.89 -8.91
N ASP A 182 22.51 18.75 -7.98
CA ASP A 182 23.34 19.80 -7.39
C ASP A 182 22.58 21.07 -6.98
N PRO A 183 21.59 20.96 -6.08
CA PRO A 183 20.65 22.05 -5.80
C PRO A 183 21.28 23.30 -5.18
N LEU A 184 22.51 23.20 -4.68
CA LEU A 184 23.21 24.29 -3.98
C LEU A 184 24.12 25.12 -4.92
N ASN A 185 24.24 24.73 -6.20
CA ASN A 185 25.18 25.37 -7.12
C ASN A 185 24.52 26.52 -7.91
N PRO A 186 25.15 27.71 -7.98
CA PRO A 186 24.63 28.87 -8.72
C PRO A 186 24.48 28.66 -10.25
N GLY A 187 25.16 27.69 -10.85
CA GLY A 187 25.01 27.32 -12.28
C GLY A 187 23.83 26.38 -12.56
N ASN A 188 22.80 26.44 -11.71
CA ASN A 188 21.88 25.35 -11.40
C ASN A 188 21.17 24.74 -12.62
N ILE A 189 21.21 23.41 -12.75
CA ILE A 189 20.42 22.63 -13.71
C ILE A 189 18.93 22.71 -13.33
N LEU A 190 18.63 22.93 -12.05
CA LEU A 190 17.29 23.12 -11.52
C LEU A 190 16.78 24.53 -11.83
N ARG A 191 15.74 24.61 -12.66
CA ARG A 191 15.14 25.85 -13.16
C ARG A 191 13.79 26.13 -12.50
N HIS A 192 13.71 26.03 -11.16
CA HIS A 192 12.46 26.27 -10.44
C HIS A 192 11.85 27.64 -10.72
N SER A 193 12.66 28.69 -10.88
CA SER A 193 12.18 30.03 -11.23
C SER A 193 11.43 30.08 -12.56
N ASP A 194 11.83 29.23 -13.50
CA ASP A 194 11.33 29.27 -14.88
C ASP A 194 10.23 28.23 -15.09
N LEU A 195 10.29 27.10 -14.38
CA LEU A 195 9.40 25.95 -14.55
C LEU A 195 8.23 25.91 -13.56
N LEU A 196 8.36 26.53 -12.38
CA LEU A 196 7.26 26.62 -11.42
C LEU A 196 6.30 27.75 -11.79
N THR A 197 5.31 27.40 -12.60
CA THR A 197 4.19 28.30 -12.92
C THR A 197 3.17 28.35 -11.77
N GLU A 198 2.32 29.38 -11.75
CA GLU A 198 1.16 29.44 -10.86
C GLU A 198 0.22 28.22 -11.05
N LEU A 199 -0.80 28.10 -10.19
CA LEU A 199 -1.77 27.00 -10.22
C LEU A 199 -2.54 26.98 -11.56
N PRO A 200 -2.23 26.06 -12.50
CA PRO A 200 -2.74 26.13 -13.87
C PRO A 200 -4.26 25.94 -13.97
N TYR A 201 -4.83 25.22 -12.99
CA TYR A 201 -6.26 24.98 -12.88
C TYR A 201 -6.83 25.55 -11.57
N GLY A 202 -6.13 26.50 -10.95
CA GLY A 202 -6.52 27.06 -9.65
C GLY A 202 -6.66 26.00 -8.54
N TRP A 203 -7.45 26.32 -7.52
CA TRP A 203 -7.67 25.45 -6.35
C TRP A 203 -8.40 24.14 -6.67
N ILE A 204 -9.20 24.10 -7.74
CA ILE A 204 -9.86 22.85 -8.15
C ILE A 204 -8.85 21.82 -8.67
N GLY A 205 -7.77 22.27 -9.31
CA GLY A 205 -6.65 21.42 -9.70
C GLY A 205 -5.91 20.83 -8.49
N VAL A 206 -5.70 21.65 -7.44
CA VAL A 206 -5.10 21.18 -6.17
C VAL A 206 -5.94 20.07 -5.55
N VAL A 207 -7.26 20.22 -5.54
CA VAL A 207 -8.17 19.18 -5.06
C VAL A 207 -8.09 17.94 -5.94
N ALA A 208 -8.11 18.07 -7.27
CA ALA A 208 -8.00 16.94 -8.19
C ALA A 208 -6.67 16.17 -8.04
N SER A 209 -5.57 16.86 -7.71
CA SER A 209 -4.26 16.27 -7.41
C SER A 209 -4.26 15.34 -6.19
N LEU A 210 -5.18 15.53 -5.23
CA LEU A 210 -5.25 14.71 -4.01
C LEU A 210 -5.41 13.22 -4.30
N GLN A 211 -6.11 12.86 -5.38
CA GLN A 211 -6.31 11.47 -5.77
C GLN A 211 -4.96 10.76 -5.98
N PHE A 212 -4.17 11.20 -6.96
CA PHE A 212 -2.89 10.57 -7.27
C PHE A 212 -1.80 10.90 -6.24
N GLY A 213 -1.99 11.94 -5.42
CA GLY A 213 -1.16 12.15 -4.23
C GLY A 213 -1.16 10.96 -3.27
N MET A 214 -2.25 10.16 -3.23
CA MET A 214 -2.34 8.91 -2.46
C MET A 214 -1.25 7.91 -2.79
N TRP A 215 -0.78 7.93 -4.05
CA TRP A 215 0.18 6.95 -4.55
C TRP A 215 1.56 7.07 -3.89
N TYR A 216 1.95 8.25 -3.42
CA TYR A 216 3.19 8.45 -2.66
C TYR A 216 3.28 7.60 -1.38
N TYR A 217 2.15 7.23 -0.79
CA TYR A 217 2.09 6.67 0.56
C TYR A 217 1.30 5.37 0.68
N LEU A 218 0.61 4.97 -0.40
CA LEU A 218 -0.25 3.80 -0.44
C LEU A 218 0.53 2.50 -0.26
N GLY A 219 0.12 1.68 0.71
CA GLY A 219 0.73 0.38 1.00
C GLY A 219 1.48 0.32 2.32
N ILE A 220 1.68 1.46 3.01
CA ILE A 220 2.32 1.52 4.33
C ILE A 220 1.60 0.67 5.38
N GLU A 221 0.29 0.46 5.22
CA GLU A 221 -0.53 -0.42 6.06
C GLU A 221 -0.08 -1.89 5.99
N GLY A 222 0.74 -2.27 4.99
CA GLY A 222 1.35 -3.60 4.87
C GLY A 222 2.23 -3.96 6.06
N THR A 223 2.78 -2.98 6.77
CA THR A 223 3.51 -3.20 8.03
C THR A 223 2.68 -3.95 9.06
N CYS A 224 1.36 -3.70 9.09
CA CYS A 224 0.43 -4.32 10.03
C CYS A 224 0.04 -5.74 9.61
N GLN A 225 0.17 -6.10 8.34
CA GLN A 225 -0.08 -7.45 7.83
C GLN A 225 0.93 -8.47 8.36
N ALA A 226 2.16 -8.00 8.64
CA ALA A 226 3.24 -8.81 9.19
C ALA A 226 3.22 -8.92 10.73
N ALA A 227 2.18 -8.42 11.42
CA ALA A 227 2.15 -8.34 12.88
C ALA A 227 2.37 -9.68 13.62
N GLU A 228 1.96 -10.82 13.05
CA GLU A 228 2.21 -12.15 13.64
C GLU A 228 3.69 -12.58 13.60
N GLU A 229 4.47 -12.05 12.65
CA GLU A 229 5.89 -12.39 12.45
C GLU A 229 6.82 -11.47 13.26
N VAL A 230 6.25 -10.49 13.97
CA VAL A 230 7.00 -9.49 14.73
C VAL A 230 7.30 -9.96 16.15
N ARG A 231 8.56 -9.79 16.57
CA ARG A 231 9.01 -10.15 17.94
C ARG A 231 8.25 -9.40 19.02
N SER A 232 8.06 -8.10 18.82
CA SER A 232 7.30 -7.23 19.72
C SER A 232 6.40 -6.29 18.93
N ALA A 233 5.15 -6.70 18.69
CA ALA A 233 4.18 -5.87 17.98
C ALA A 233 3.99 -4.50 18.64
N GLY A 234 4.08 -4.46 19.98
CA GLY A 234 3.96 -3.24 20.78
C GLY A 234 4.99 -2.15 20.47
N ARG A 235 6.18 -2.53 20.00
CA ARG A 235 7.28 -1.59 19.73
C ARG A 235 7.67 -1.53 18.26
N SER A 236 7.69 -2.68 17.58
CA SER A 236 8.19 -2.77 16.20
C SER A 236 7.21 -2.23 15.17
N ILE A 237 5.90 -2.44 15.35
CA ILE A 237 4.87 -1.88 14.47
C ILE A 237 4.87 -0.35 14.50
N PRO A 238 4.76 0.33 15.67
CA PRO A 238 4.73 1.79 15.71
C PRO A 238 6.03 2.42 15.20
N LEU A 239 7.19 1.91 15.64
CA LEU A 239 8.48 2.45 15.19
C LEU A 239 8.71 2.24 13.69
N GLY A 240 8.33 1.07 13.16
CA GLY A 240 8.48 0.76 11.75
C GLY A 240 7.55 1.57 10.85
N THR A 241 6.27 1.66 11.22
CA THR A 241 5.24 2.34 10.41
C THR A 241 5.40 3.86 10.45
N ILE A 242 5.60 4.44 11.64
CA ILE A 242 5.81 5.90 11.77
C ILE A 242 7.15 6.30 11.15
N GLY A 243 8.20 5.52 11.40
CA GLY A 243 9.50 5.73 10.75
C GLY A 243 9.39 5.64 9.23
N GLY A 244 8.56 4.72 8.72
CA GLY A 244 8.31 4.54 7.29
C GLY A 244 7.63 5.76 6.68
N ILE A 245 6.55 6.27 7.30
CA ILE A 245 5.90 7.51 6.85
C ILE A 245 6.87 8.69 6.81
N LEU A 246 7.72 8.85 7.83
CA LEU A 246 8.71 9.93 7.83
C LEU A 246 9.72 9.79 6.69
N THR A 247 10.19 8.57 6.42
CA THR A 247 11.07 8.30 5.27
C THR A 247 10.38 8.65 3.95
N LEU A 248 9.12 8.24 3.77
CA LEU A 248 8.35 8.50 2.55
C LEU A 248 8.03 9.99 2.37
N LEU A 249 7.69 10.72 3.43
CA LEU A 249 7.50 12.17 3.37
C LEU A 249 8.75 12.90 2.83
N VAL A 250 9.93 12.48 3.30
CA VAL A 250 11.21 13.00 2.81
C VAL A 250 11.44 12.59 1.35
N ALA A 251 11.26 11.31 1.01
CA ALA A 251 11.43 10.80 -0.35
C ALA A 251 10.53 11.54 -1.36
N ALA A 252 9.24 11.70 -1.04
CA ALA A 252 8.26 12.42 -1.86
C ALA A 252 8.64 13.88 -2.07
N SER A 253 9.09 14.54 -1.01
CA SER A 253 9.52 15.94 -1.10
C SER A 253 10.76 16.10 -1.99
N LEU A 254 11.76 15.21 -1.85
CA LEU A 254 12.97 15.24 -2.67
C LEU A 254 12.65 14.95 -4.14
N THR A 255 11.84 13.93 -4.38
CA THR A 255 11.39 13.50 -5.70
C THR A 255 10.65 14.63 -6.41
N TRP A 256 9.64 15.23 -5.76
CA TRP A 256 8.91 16.36 -6.29
C TRP A 256 9.83 17.53 -6.60
N TYR A 257 10.73 17.87 -5.66
CA TYR A 257 11.63 19.01 -5.78
C TYR A 257 12.56 18.88 -6.99
N VAL A 258 13.20 17.72 -7.19
CA VAL A 258 14.11 17.52 -8.31
C VAL A 258 13.36 17.48 -9.63
N ALA A 259 12.30 16.67 -9.73
CA ALA A 259 11.59 16.47 -10.99
C ALA A 259 10.91 17.75 -11.50
N THR A 260 10.30 18.57 -10.63
CA THR A 260 9.67 19.85 -11.02
C THR A 260 10.70 20.96 -11.31
N GLY A 261 11.93 20.82 -10.82
CA GLY A 261 13.03 21.72 -11.15
C GLY A 261 13.72 21.36 -12.47
N LEU A 262 13.57 20.14 -12.99
CA LEU A 262 14.19 19.71 -14.24
C LEU A 262 13.24 19.75 -15.44
N MET A 263 11.94 19.53 -15.21
CA MET A 263 10.96 19.36 -16.27
C MET A 263 9.72 20.25 -16.07
N PRO A 264 9.16 20.79 -17.16
CA PRO A 264 7.88 21.48 -17.08
C PRO A 264 6.77 20.50 -16.68
N TRP A 265 5.81 20.98 -15.88
CA TRP A 265 4.75 20.14 -15.30
C TRP A 265 3.89 19.44 -16.37
N GLN A 266 3.78 20.01 -17.57
CA GLN A 266 3.03 19.45 -18.70
C GLN A 266 3.67 18.17 -19.24
N TYR A 267 5.00 18.11 -19.28
CA TYR A 267 5.75 16.92 -19.64
C TYR A 267 5.72 15.92 -18.48
N LEU A 268 6.06 16.40 -17.28
CA LEU A 268 6.15 15.56 -16.09
C LEU A 268 4.83 14.82 -15.81
N GLY A 269 3.69 15.49 -15.97
CA GLY A 269 2.37 14.90 -15.80
C GLY A 269 2.02 13.75 -16.76
N GLN A 270 2.76 13.61 -17.86
CA GLN A 270 2.56 12.58 -18.88
C GLN A 270 3.74 11.59 -18.95
N ALA A 271 4.83 11.87 -18.23
CA ALA A 271 6.03 11.04 -18.26
C ALA A 271 5.74 9.62 -17.77
N ALA A 272 6.13 8.63 -18.57
CA ALA A 272 6.05 7.23 -18.16
C ALA A 272 7.17 6.86 -17.16
N THR A 273 8.30 7.58 -17.17
CA THR A 273 9.45 7.24 -16.34
C THR A 273 10.09 8.49 -15.73
N PRO A 274 9.38 9.25 -14.87
CA PRO A 274 9.77 10.62 -14.53
C PRO A 274 11.16 10.72 -13.88
N LEU A 275 11.56 9.74 -13.06
CA LEU A 275 12.88 9.77 -12.41
C LEU A 275 14.02 9.34 -13.33
N TYR A 276 13.74 8.43 -14.27
CA TYR A 276 14.70 8.08 -15.32
C TYR A 276 14.89 9.25 -16.30
N ASP A 277 13.81 9.94 -16.66
CA ASP A 277 13.83 11.13 -17.51
C ASP A 277 14.58 12.28 -16.82
N ALA A 278 14.35 12.48 -15.52
CA ALA A 278 15.09 13.44 -14.71
C ALA A 278 16.61 13.18 -14.74
N ALA A 279 17.03 11.92 -14.51
CA ALA A 279 18.44 11.53 -14.62
C ALA A 279 18.99 11.72 -16.05
N SER A 280 18.12 11.57 -17.05
CA SER A 280 18.47 11.75 -18.45
C SER A 280 18.79 13.21 -18.79
N ILE A 281 17.98 14.15 -18.28
CA ILE A 281 18.18 15.59 -18.45
C ILE A 281 19.44 16.09 -17.75
N ILE A 282 19.77 15.53 -16.58
CA ILE A 282 21.04 15.84 -15.89
C ILE A 282 22.26 15.46 -16.75
N GLY A 283 22.10 14.52 -17.69
CA GLY A 283 23.16 14.14 -18.63
C GLY A 283 24.25 13.25 -18.03
N ASN A 284 23.97 12.57 -16.90
CA ASN A 284 24.89 11.64 -16.26
C ASN A 284 24.47 10.17 -16.51
N PRO A 285 25.17 9.42 -17.39
CA PRO A 285 24.81 8.04 -17.73
C PRO A 285 24.81 7.10 -16.53
N SER A 286 25.75 7.26 -15.60
CA SER A 286 25.82 6.45 -14.39
C SER A 286 24.58 6.66 -13.52
N LEU A 287 24.11 7.92 -13.42
CA LEU A 287 22.90 8.25 -12.69
C LEU A 287 21.66 7.65 -13.36
N GLN A 288 21.55 7.74 -14.69
CA GLN A 288 20.45 7.10 -15.44
C GLN A 288 20.37 5.59 -15.17
N VAL A 289 21.52 4.90 -15.16
CA VAL A 289 21.58 3.46 -14.82
C VAL A 289 21.15 3.21 -13.38
N VAL A 290 21.59 4.03 -12.43
CA VAL A 290 21.17 3.93 -11.02
C VAL A 290 19.66 4.12 -10.88
N LEU A 291 19.05 5.07 -11.59
CA LEU A 291 17.61 5.30 -11.54
C LEU A 291 16.81 4.21 -12.27
N PHE A 292 17.34 3.66 -13.36
CA PHE A 292 16.77 2.48 -14.02
C PHE A 292 16.71 1.28 -13.06
N ILE A 293 17.85 0.92 -12.45
CA ILE A 293 17.92 -0.18 -11.48
C ILE A 293 17.08 0.13 -10.25
N GLY A 294 17.10 1.39 -9.76
CA GLY A 294 16.35 1.83 -8.60
C GLY A 294 14.84 1.70 -8.80
N THR A 295 14.33 2.15 -9.95
CA THR A 295 12.92 2.00 -10.35
C THR A 295 12.55 0.52 -10.44
N MET A 296 13.42 -0.29 -11.05
CA MET A 296 13.18 -1.73 -11.17
C MET A 296 13.09 -2.43 -9.82
N PHE A 297 14.02 -2.10 -8.93
CA PHE A 297 14.10 -2.64 -7.59
C PHE A 297 12.90 -2.21 -6.74
N ALA A 298 12.48 -0.95 -6.84
CA ALA A 298 11.29 -0.45 -6.17
C ALA A 298 10.02 -1.18 -6.64
N ALA A 299 9.81 -1.33 -7.95
CA ALA A 299 8.65 -2.03 -8.51
C ALA A 299 8.62 -3.52 -8.13
N ILE A 300 9.76 -4.22 -8.22
CA ILE A 300 9.85 -5.65 -7.85
C ILE A 300 9.65 -5.85 -6.33
N ALA A 301 10.26 -5.01 -5.50
CA ALA A 301 10.08 -5.08 -4.05
C ALA A 301 8.62 -4.84 -3.66
N SER A 302 7.99 -3.83 -4.27
CA SER A 302 6.62 -3.48 -4.00
C SER A 302 5.65 -4.58 -4.41
N ALA A 303 5.70 -5.00 -5.68
CA ALA A 303 4.83 -6.04 -6.20
C ALA A 303 4.95 -7.35 -5.40
N ASN A 304 6.17 -7.72 -5.02
CA ASN A 304 6.41 -8.87 -4.15
C ASN A 304 5.74 -8.72 -2.78
N GLY A 305 5.85 -7.54 -2.15
CA GLY A 305 5.19 -7.24 -0.88
C GLY A 305 3.66 -7.29 -1.00
N CYS A 306 3.12 -6.69 -2.05
CA CYS A 306 1.68 -6.65 -2.33
C CYS A 306 1.07 -8.04 -2.58
N ILE A 307 1.72 -8.90 -3.37
CA ILE A 307 1.25 -10.29 -3.57
C ILE A 307 1.18 -11.03 -2.23
N ASN A 308 2.23 -10.90 -1.41
CA ASN A 308 2.27 -11.54 -0.11
C ASN A 308 1.17 -11.00 0.83
N ASP A 309 0.96 -9.70 0.89
CA ASP A 309 -0.04 -9.08 1.78
C ASP A 309 -1.48 -9.36 1.32
N ALA A 310 -1.74 -9.33 0.01
CA ALA A 310 -3.01 -9.73 -0.59
C ALA A 310 -3.31 -11.21 -0.27
N ALA A 311 -2.32 -12.09 -0.46
CA ALA A 311 -2.49 -13.51 -0.19
C ALA A 311 -2.72 -13.81 1.30
N ARG A 312 -2.06 -13.09 2.22
CA ARG A 312 -2.26 -13.20 3.68
C ARG A 312 -3.67 -12.76 4.10
N ALA A 313 -4.16 -11.66 3.55
CA ALA A 313 -5.52 -11.19 3.79
C ALA A 313 -6.56 -12.20 3.28
N TRP A 314 -6.43 -12.67 2.04
CA TRP A 314 -7.34 -13.66 1.46
C TRP A 314 -7.32 -14.99 2.20
N PHE A 315 -6.14 -15.46 2.60
CA PHE A 315 -5.95 -16.64 3.44
C PHE A 315 -6.66 -16.50 4.79
N SER A 316 -6.51 -15.35 5.45
CA SER A 316 -7.15 -15.07 6.75
C SER A 316 -8.67 -15.07 6.63
N MET A 317 -9.22 -14.47 5.58
CA MET A 317 -10.65 -14.51 5.27
C MET A 317 -11.15 -15.93 4.97
N GLY A 318 -10.36 -16.75 4.26
CA GLY A 318 -10.67 -18.14 3.97
C GLY A 318 -10.70 -19.02 5.21
N ARG A 319 -9.74 -18.83 6.13
CA ARG A 319 -9.67 -19.52 7.43
C ARG A 319 -10.90 -19.23 8.29
N ASP A 320 -11.32 -17.97 8.33
CA ASP A 320 -12.46 -17.50 9.10
C ASP A 320 -13.82 -17.71 8.38
N ARG A 321 -13.81 -18.39 7.21
CA ARG A 321 -14.98 -18.75 6.39
C ARG A 321 -15.72 -17.56 5.76
N TYR A 322 -15.17 -16.35 5.82
CA TYR A 322 -15.66 -15.20 5.06
C TYR A 322 -15.57 -15.45 3.56
N MET A 323 -14.51 -16.16 3.14
CA MET A 323 -14.33 -16.71 1.80
C MET A 323 -14.44 -18.25 1.82
N PRO A 324 -14.60 -18.93 0.66
CA PRO A 324 -14.52 -20.38 0.59
C PRO A 324 -13.28 -20.92 1.31
N THR A 325 -13.44 -21.97 2.10
CA THR A 325 -12.36 -22.56 2.91
C THR A 325 -11.21 -23.09 2.06
N TRP A 326 -11.44 -23.27 0.75
CA TRP A 326 -10.41 -23.58 -0.23
C TRP A 326 -9.23 -22.61 -0.19
N PHE A 327 -9.48 -21.31 0.02
CA PHE A 327 -8.44 -20.26 0.12
C PHE A 327 -7.66 -20.29 1.43
N GLY A 328 -8.18 -20.95 2.47
CA GLY A 328 -7.50 -21.10 3.77
C GLY A 328 -6.46 -22.22 3.82
N ALA A 329 -6.01 -22.74 2.67
CA ALA A 329 -5.01 -23.80 2.62
C ALA A 329 -3.59 -23.26 2.45
N ILE A 330 -2.64 -23.90 3.12
CA ILE A 330 -1.22 -23.59 3.08
C ILE A 330 -0.50 -24.68 2.27
N HIS A 331 0.55 -24.32 1.54
CA HIS A 331 1.37 -25.25 0.78
C HIS A 331 2.12 -26.20 1.75
N PRO A 332 2.05 -27.54 1.58
CA PRO A 332 2.63 -28.50 2.52
C PRO A 332 4.14 -28.33 2.75
N HIS A 333 4.89 -28.05 1.68
CA HIS A 333 6.34 -27.88 1.73
C HIS A 333 6.77 -26.42 2.04
N TYR A 334 6.34 -25.46 1.22
CA TYR A 334 6.76 -24.05 1.30
C TYR A 334 6.06 -23.20 2.37
N ARG A 335 4.99 -23.70 2.99
CA ARG A 335 4.19 -22.99 4.00
C ARG A 335 3.60 -21.65 3.52
N THR A 336 3.32 -21.51 2.22
CA THR A 336 2.71 -20.31 1.61
C THR A 336 1.22 -20.47 1.31
N PRO A 337 0.42 -19.39 1.26
CA PRO A 337 -0.99 -19.42 0.87
C PRO A 337 -1.17 -19.57 -0.66
N PHE A 338 -0.67 -20.68 -1.22
CA PHE A 338 -0.53 -20.88 -2.68
C PHE A 338 -1.81 -20.74 -3.49
N ARG A 339 -2.97 -21.11 -2.92
CA ARG A 339 -4.25 -21.03 -3.62
C ARG A 339 -4.76 -19.60 -3.77
N ALA A 340 -4.47 -18.74 -2.78
CA ALA A 340 -4.77 -17.33 -2.90
C ALA A 340 -3.90 -16.69 -3.98
N ILE A 341 -2.60 -17.00 -4.00
CA ILE A 341 -1.65 -16.51 -5.01
C ILE A 341 -2.14 -16.91 -6.42
N ILE A 342 -2.41 -18.20 -6.65
CA ILE A 342 -2.87 -18.69 -7.98
C ILE A 342 -4.16 -18.00 -8.43
N PHE A 343 -5.06 -17.67 -7.50
CA PHE A 343 -6.33 -17.03 -7.83
C PHE A 343 -6.19 -15.54 -8.18
N LEU A 344 -5.24 -14.83 -7.57
CA LEU A 344 -5.05 -13.40 -7.78
C LEU A 344 -4.29 -13.10 -9.08
N ILE A 345 -3.42 -14.00 -9.55
CA ILE A 345 -2.62 -13.79 -10.77
C ILE A 345 -3.48 -13.47 -12.00
N PRO A 346 -4.52 -14.25 -12.37
CA PRO A 346 -5.32 -13.91 -13.56
C PRO A 346 -6.02 -12.57 -13.43
N ILE A 347 -6.37 -12.16 -12.20
CA ILE A 347 -6.97 -10.85 -11.93
C ILE A 347 -5.92 -9.77 -12.21
N ALA A 348 -4.75 -9.85 -11.59
CA ALA A 348 -3.65 -8.90 -11.83
C ALA A 348 -3.29 -8.79 -13.32
N VAL A 349 -3.11 -9.94 -14.00
CA VAL A 349 -2.84 -10.01 -15.43
C VAL A 349 -3.96 -9.37 -16.26
N SER A 350 -5.23 -9.62 -15.94
CA SER A 350 -6.36 -9.03 -16.69
C SER A 350 -6.38 -7.50 -16.61
N PHE A 351 -6.07 -6.93 -15.44
CA PHE A 351 -5.97 -5.49 -15.27
C PHE A 351 -4.71 -4.92 -15.92
N ALA A 352 -3.58 -5.62 -15.83
CA ALA A 352 -2.34 -5.22 -16.48
C ALA A 352 -2.46 -5.24 -18.02
N PHE A 353 -3.26 -6.15 -18.59
CA PHE A 353 -3.54 -6.16 -20.03
C PHE A 353 -4.34 -4.96 -20.54
N THR A 354 -5.07 -4.26 -19.67
CA THR A 354 -5.76 -3.02 -20.09
C THR A 354 -4.76 -1.93 -20.49
N GLY A 355 -3.52 -1.97 -19.96
CA GLY A 355 -2.47 -1.00 -20.25
C GLY A 355 -2.71 0.39 -19.67
N LEU A 356 -3.80 0.59 -18.92
CA LEU A 356 -4.20 1.89 -18.37
C LEU A 356 -3.74 2.01 -16.92
N LEU A 357 -2.48 2.38 -16.74
CA LEU A 357 -1.85 2.49 -15.42
C LEU A 357 -2.62 3.44 -14.49
N ASP A 358 -3.07 4.58 -15.01
CA ASP A 358 -3.88 5.56 -14.29
C ASP A 358 -5.18 4.95 -13.71
N GLN A 359 -5.85 4.08 -14.48
CA GLN A 359 -7.07 3.39 -14.04
C GLN A 359 -6.79 2.31 -13.00
N VAL A 360 -5.71 1.54 -13.19
CA VAL A 360 -5.28 0.51 -12.22
C VAL A 360 -4.90 1.17 -10.88
N ILE A 361 -4.12 2.25 -10.93
CA ILE A 361 -3.78 3.08 -9.76
C ILE A 361 -5.05 3.63 -9.11
N THR A 362 -5.99 4.16 -9.90
CA THR A 362 -7.26 4.68 -9.38
C THR A 362 -8.07 3.60 -8.65
N PHE A 363 -8.11 2.37 -9.18
CA PHE A 363 -8.76 1.25 -8.51
C PHE A 363 -8.10 0.96 -7.16
N SER A 364 -6.77 0.89 -7.14
CA SER A 364 -6.00 0.64 -5.92
C SER A 364 -6.28 1.71 -4.85
N ILE A 365 -6.17 2.99 -5.24
CA ILE A 365 -6.40 4.14 -4.36
C ILE A 365 -7.82 4.11 -3.79
N LEU A 366 -8.85 3.90 -4.61
CA LEU A 366 -10.24 3.86 -4.14
C LEU A 366 -10.50 2.70 -3.19
N SER A 367 -9.84 1.57 -3.41
CA SER A 367 -9.92 0.40 -2.53
C SER A 367 -9.29 0.70 -1.17
N GLY A 368 -8.08 1.28 -1.14
CA GLY A 368 -7.45 1.74 0.10
C GLY A 368 -8.28 2.81 0.81
N LEU A 369 -8.78 3.80 0.07
CA LEU A 369 -9.59 4.92 0.57
C LEU A 369 -10.86 4.46 1.29
N LEU A 370 -11.54 3.43 0.76
CA LEU A 370 -12.67 2.78 1.42
C LEU A 370 -12.24 2.17 2.76
N GLY A 371 -11.12 1.45 2.79
CA GLY A 371 -10.53 0.93 4.03
C GLY A 371 -10.29 2.03 5.07
N TYR A 372 -9.64 3.11 4.67
CA TYR A 372 -9.31 4.24 5.56
C TYR A 372 -10.55 4.98 6.08
N THR A 373 -11.59 5.07 5.25
CA THR A 373 -12.89 5.63 5.67
C THR A 373 -13.45 4.85 6.85
N PHE A 374 -13.47 3.53 6.77
CA PHE A 374 -13.95 2.68 7.87
C PHE A 374 -12.98 2.63 9.04
N MET A 375 -11.69 2.75 8.80
CA MET A 375 -10.65 2.78 9.83
C MET A 375 -10.86 3.94 10.82
N SER A 376 -11.24 5.13 10.33
CA SER A 376 -11.59 6.26 11.20
C SER A 376 -12.75 5.93 12.17
N ILE A 377 -13.80 5.31 11.64
CA ILE A 377 -15.00 4.88 12.39
C ILE A 377 -14.63 3.76 13.37
N ASN A 378 -13.81 2.81 12.91
CA ASN A 378 -13.30 1.69 13.68
C ASN A 378 -12.55 2.18 14.91
N MET A 379 -11.68 3.17 14.76
CA MET A 379 -10.89 3.70 15.87
C MET A 379 -11.73 4.39 16.93
N MET A 380 -12.72 5.19 16.51
CA MET A 380 -13.66 5.83 17.44
C MET A 380 -14.47 4.79 18.22
N ARG A 381 -14.91 3.71 17.57
CA ARG A 381 -15.59 2.59 18.27
C ARG A 381 -14.66 1.82 19.18
N PHE A 382 -13.43 1.56 18.75
CA PHE A 382 -12.42 0.84 19.52
C PHE A 382 -12.13 1.51 20.87
N ARG A 383 -11.94 2.84 20.88
CA ARG A 383 -11.71 3.63 22.10
C ARG A 383 -12.93 3.70 23.02
N LYS A 384 -14.15 3.61 22.48
CA LYS A 384 -15.39 3.56 23.29
C LYS A 384 -15.60 2.19 23.94
N MET A 385 -15.37 1.10 23.20
CA MET A 385 -15.58 -0.26 23.69
C MET A 385 -14.53 -0.68 24.72
N TRP A 386 -13.27 -0.33 24.47
CA TRP A 386 -12.17 -0.58 25.39
C TRP A 386 -11.44 0.72 25.70
N PRO A 387 -11.85 1.44 26.75
CA PRO A 387 -11.13 2.62 27.24
C PRO A 387 -9.67 2.32 27.61
N LEU A 388 -8.86 3.37 27.75
CA LEU A 388 -7.40 3.28 27.91
C LEU A 388 -6.94 2.45 29.12
N ASP A 389 -7.75 2.44 30.17
CA ASP A 389 -7.55 1.72 31.43
C ASP A 389 -7.87 0.21 31.35
N VAL A 390 -8.55 -0.23 30.29
CA VAL A 390 -9.14 -1.58 30.21
C VAL A 390 -8.22 -2.61 29.57
N ILE A 391 -7.42 -2.20 28.58
CA ILE A 391 -6.50 -3.10 27.86
C ILE A 391 -5.11 -2.49 27.76
N LYS A 392 -4.08 -3.33 27.83
CA LYS A 392 -2.69 -2.90 27.63
C LYS A 392 -2.46 -2.59 26.14
N ARG A 393 -1.98 -1.39 25.86
CA ARG A 393 -1.65 -0.93 24.50
C ARG A 393 -0.15 -0.75 24.34
N GLY A 394 0.42 -1.24 23.25
CA GLY A 394 1.84 -1.05 22.96
C GLY A 394 2.15 0.39 22.56
N TYR A 395 1.28 0.97 21.74
CA TYR A 395 1.31 2.35 21.32
C TYR A 395 -0.08 2.99 21.45
N ILE A 396 -0.11 4.26 21.83
CA ILE A 396 -1.32 5.07 21.97
C ILE A 396 -1.07 6.32 21.14
N HIS A 397 -1.86 6.54 20.09
CA HIS A 397 -1.69 7.76 19.30
C HIS A 397 -2.22 8.97 20.09
N PRO A 398 -1.56 10.13 19.97
CA PRO A 398 -1.95 11.34 20.69
C PRO A 398 -3.20 11.99 20.07
N PHE A 399 -3.85 12.87 20.84
CA PHE A 399 -4.91 13.76 20.34
C PHE A 399 -6.19 13.09 19.82
N HIS A 400 -6.50 11.84 20.21
CA HIS A 400 -7.78 11.22 19.88
C HIS A 400 -8.96 12.11 20.35
N PRO A 401 -9.98 12.40 19.51
CA PRO A 401 -10.30 11.79 18.21
C PRO A 401 -9.78 12.54 16.96
N ILE A 402 -8.91 13.53 17.09
CA ILE A 402 -8.48 14.43 16.00
C ILE A 402 -7.95 13.65 14.77
N PRO A 403 -7.00 12.70 14.88
CA PRO A 403 -6.51 11.98 13.70
C PRO A 403 -7.58 11.17 12.97
N ALA A 404 -8.58 10.63 13.68
CA ALA A 404 -9.69 9.92 13.05
C ALA A 404 -10.61 10.88 12.28
N LEU A 405 -10.88 12.07 12.83
CA LEU A 405 -11.71 13.08 12.16
C LEU A 405 -11.00 13.69 10.95
N VAL A 406 -9.69 13.97 11.07
CA VAL A 406 -8.86 14.45 9.95
C VAL A 406 -8.81 13.40 8.85
N LEU A 407 -8.58 12.13 9.19
CA LEU A 407 -8.60 11.03 8.23
C LEU A 407 -9.93 10.97 7.47
N LEU A 408 -11.06 11.02 8.19
CA LEU A 408 -12.39 10.97 7.58
C LEU A 408 -12.65 12.17 6.64
N GLY A 409 -12.27 13.39 7.07
CA GLY A 409 -12.42 14.60 6.28
C GLY A 409 -11.57 14.59 5.01
N LEU A 410 -10.31 14.14 5.11
CA LEU A 410 -9.43 14.00 3.95
C LEU A 410 -9.89 12.88 3.03
N CYS A 411 -10.45 11.77 3.56
CA CYS A 411 -11.06 10.75 2.72
C CYS A 411 -12.21 11.33 1.87
N ALA A 412 -13.08 12.14 2.47
CA ALA A 412 -14.16 12.83 1.75
C ALA A 412 -13.61 13.77 0.65
N ALA A 413 -12.54 14.50 0.92
CA ALA A 413 -11.88 15.35 -0.06
C ALA A 413 -11.31 14.53 -1.24
N VAL A 414 -10.70 13.37 -0.98
CA VAL A 414 -10.17 12.49 -2.03
C VAL A 414 -11.28 11.82 -2.84
N TYR A 415 -12.41 11.45 -2.24
CA TYR A 415 -13.57 10.98 -3.02
C TYR A 415 -14.07 12.05 -3.98
N PHE A 416 -14.16 13.30 -3.51
CA PHE A 416 -14.53 14.42 -4.37
C PHE A 416 -13.48 14.65 -5.48
N ALA A 417 -12.19 14.62 -5.15
CA ALA A 417 -11.10 14.69 -6.13
C ALA A 417 -11.22 13.60 -7.21
N THR A 418 -11.50 12.36 -6.78
CA THR A 418 -11.66 11.24 -7.70
C THR A 418 -12.91 11.36 -8.55
N PHE A 419 -13.99 11.92 -8.01
CA PHE A 419 -15.20 12.19 -8.77
C PHE A 419 -14.96 13.18 -9.92
N LEU A 420 -14.13 14.20 -9.72
CA LEU A 420 -13.81 15.21 -10.75
C LEU A 420 -13.09 14.61 -11.97
N GLY A 421 -12.18 13.65 -11.76
CA GLY A 421 -11.36 13.08 -12.84
C GLY A 421 -11.82 11.71 -13.33
N TYR A 422 -12.30 10.86 -12.42
CA TYR A 422 -12.59 9.44 -12.64
C TYR A 422 -13.93 9.04 -12.03
N GLY A 423 -14.95 9.92 -12.13
CA GLY A 423 -16.28 9.67 -11.56
C GLY A 423 -16.93 8.36 -12.03
N ALA A 424 -16.74 7.98 -13.29
CA ALA A 424 -17.21 6.68 -13.79
C ALA A 424 -16.50 5.50 -13.10
N SER A 425 -15.18 5.56 -12.96
CA SER A 425 -14.40 4.54 -12.24
C SER A 425 -14.84 4.46 -10.78
N LEU A 426 -15.00 5.60 -10.10
CA LEU A 426 -15.52 5.68 -8.73
C LEU A 426 -16.86 4.95 -8.61
N LEU A 427 -17.86 5.29 -9.44
CA LEU A 427 -19.18 4.68 -9.40
C LEU A 427 -19.12 3.17 -9.70
N SER A 428 -18.31 2.75 -10.68
CA SER A 428 -18.15 1.34 -11.04
C SER A 428 -17.53 0.52 -9.91
N ILE A 429 -16.53 1.07 -9.22
CA ILE A 429 -15.85 0.42 -8.08
C ILE A 429 -16.78 0.36 -6.87
N MET A 430 -17.53 1.43 -6.59
CA MET A 430 -18.57 1.41 -5.56
C MET A 430 -19.62 0.33 -5.86
N ALA A 431 -20.10 0.26 -7.10
CA ALA A 431 -21.05 -0.77 -7.52
C ALA A 431 -20.48 -2.18 -7.34
N PHE A 432 -19.23 -2.42 -7.74
CA PHE A 432 -18.54 -3.69 -7.52
C PHE A 432 -18.53 -4.09 -6.05
N TYR A 433 -18.17 -3.18 -5.14
CA TYR A 433 -18.13 -3.47 -3.71
C TYR A 433 -19.51 -3.65 -3.08
N ILE A 434 -20.53 -2.93 -3.56
CA ILE A 434 -21.92 -3.13 -3.13
C ILE A 434 -22.42 -4.50 -3.58
N VAL A 435 -22.15 -4.91 -4.82
CA VAL A 435 -22.51 -6.25 -5.34
C VAL A 435 -21.79 -7.34 -4.56
N ALA A 436 -20.50 -7.18 -4.29
CA ALA A 436 -19.72 -8.12 -3.48
C ALA A 436 -20.27 -8.21 -2.04
N SER A 437 -20.63 -7.08 -1.43
CA SER A 437 -21.29 -7.02 -0.12
C SER A 437 -22.62 -7.76 -0.12
N ALA A 438 -23.47 -7.53 -1.13
CA ALA A 438 -24.76 -8.18 -1.28
C ALA A 438 -24.59 -9.70 -1.45
N TRP A 439 -23.65 -10.13 -2.29
CA TRP A 439 -23.30 -11.54 -2.46
C TRP A 439 -22.85 -12.18 -1.14
N PHE A 440 -22.01 -11.49 -0.37
CA PHE A 440 -21.54 -11.97 0.93
C PHE A 440 -22.71 -12.16 1.90
N VAL A 441 -23.58 -11.16 2.05
CA VAL A 441 -24.76 -11.23 2.93
C VAL A 441 -25.68 -12.38 2.52
N MET A 442 -26.00 -12.50 1.23
CA MET A 442 -26.94 -13.50 0.73
C MET A 442 -26.40 -14.93 0.80
N ARG A 443 -25.11 -15.14 0.51
CA ARG A 443 -24.58 -16.48 0.24
C ARG A 443 -23.56 -16.98 1.25
N ARG A 444 -22.79 -16.08 1.87
CA ARG A 444 -21.66 -16.45 2.73
C ARG A 444 -21.85 -16.13 4.21
N TYR A 445 -22.68 -15.15 4.56
CA TYR A 445 -22.89 -14.72 5.94
C TYR A 445 -23.31 -15.87 6.87
N GLN A 446 -24.13 -16.81 6.39
CA GLN A 446 -24.56 -18.00 7.12
C GLN A 446 -23.41 -18.93 7.58
N PHE A 447 -22.25 -18.90 6.90
CA PHE A 447 -21.11 -19.75 7.23
C PHE A 447 -20.15 -19.11 8.24
N VAL A 448 -20.37 -17.83 8.60
CA VAL A 448 -19.53 -17.12 9.55
C VAL A 448 -19.85 -17.57 10.97
N LYS A 449 -18.84 -18.12 11.66
CA LYS A 449 -18.94 -18.50 13.07
C LYS A 449 -18.73 -17.27 13.95
N ARG A 450 -19.82 -16.71 14.51
CA ARG A 450 -19.75 -15.54 15.40
C ARG A 450 -18.93 -15.79 16.68
N GLY A 451 -18.88 -17.04 17.16
CA GLY A 451 -18.05 -17.41 18.33
C GLY A 451 -16.55 -17.19 18.12
N ASP A 452 -16.07 -17.23 16.88
CA ASP A 452 -14.66 -17.01 16.54
C ASP A 452 -14.29 -15.51 16.43
N GLN A 453 -15.24 -14.60 16.74
CA GLN A 453 -15.04 -13.15 16.77
C GLN A 453 -14.46 -12.63 18.09
N PHE A 454 -14.41 -13.45 19.14
CA PHE A 454 -13.81 -13.07 20.43
C PHE A 454 -12.67 -14.01 20.79
N THR A 455 -11.77 -14.26 19.84
CA THR A 455 -10.56 -15.07 20.07
C THR A 455 -9.48 -14.35 20.88
N MET A 456 -9.73 -13.11 21.30
CA MET A 456 -8.76 -12.30 22.05
C MET A 456 -8.99 -12.39 23.55
N PRO A 457 -7.93 -12.35 24.36
CA PRO A 457 -8.01 -12.35 25.82
C PRO A 457 -8.40 -10.96 26.36
N TRP A 458 -9.39 -10.31 25.75
CA TRP A 458 -9.87 -9.00 26.18
C TRP A 458 -11.12 -9.14 27.03
N PRO A 459 -11.32 -8.25 28.01
CA PRO A 459 -12.57 -8.18 28.74
C PRO A 459 -13.71 -7.84 27.77
N ARG A 460 -14.94 -8.23 28.14
CA ARG A 460 -16.12 -7.89 27.35
C ARG A 460 -16.17 -6.37 27.14
N PRO A 461 -16.52 -5.91 25.93
CA PRO A 461 -16.57 -4.49 25.63
C PRO A 461 -17.60 -3.79 26.53
N ARG A 462 -17.35 -2.53 26.90
CA ARG A 462 -18.32 -1.75 27.69
C ARG A 462 -19.62 -1.59 26.88
N GLY A 463 -20.75 -1.94 27.48
CA GLY A 463 -22.09 -1.85 26.87
C GLY A 463 -22.56 -3.10 26.11
N TYR A 464 -21.96 -4.26 26.39
CA TYR A 464 -22.36 -5.58 25.87
C TYR A 464 -23.05 -6.45 26.91
#